data_AF-Q30RZ7-F1
#
_entry.id   AF-Q30RZ7-F1
#
_cell.length_a   1.000
_cell.length_b   1.000
_cell.length_c   1.000
_cell.angle_alpha   90.00
_cell.angle_beta   90.00
_cell.angle_gamma   90.00
#
_symmetry.space_group_name_H-M   'P 1'
#
loop_
_entity.id
_entity.type
_entity.pdbx_description
1 polymer ?
#
loop_
_entity_poly.entity_id
_entity_poly.type
_entity_poly.pdbx_seq_one_letter_code
_entity_poly.pdbx_strand_id
1 'polypeptide(L)'
;MHSKQIAVEYLAPKISNPAMIFKDINIFKSILPWAKDSAKEFFETQTSKMFLTSYVDDVAPIVDEYLTNRATKMYEKAIKSQNKLFSNLCSSQKTVAWIIDRWINTFINLTSNPAYKDYIDISKIKIAFNDEISTTHSNIEDILEFEKLQKLPKEQIIKALKLIWEDGYFDNSLDKEDIEELCKKFDLSIKDVFGTDDLVKLNLKKEQTQSGHSQLVFVFESEVA
;
A
#
# COMPACT_ATOMS: atom_id res chain seq x y z
N MET A 1 -14.02 21.60 2.08
CA MET A 1 -12.90 21.22 2.96
C MET A 1 -13.08 19.75 3.28
N HIS A 2 -12.09 18.92 3.01
CA HIS A 2 -12.19 17.47 3.14
C HIS A 2 -12.14 17.02 4.61
N SER A 3 -12.81 15.91 4.95
CA SER A 3 -12.94 15.41 6.33
C SER A 3 -11.59 15.28 7.05
N LYS A 4 -10.56 14.78 6.34
CA LYS A 4 -9.18 14.68 6.86
C LYS A 4 -8.62 16.05 7.25
N GLN A 5 -8.84 17.07 6.42
CA GLN A 5 -8.37 18.43 6.68
C GLN A 5 -9.08 19.02 7.90
N ILE A 6 -10.39 18.81 8.02
CA ILE A 6 -11.16 19.29 9.18
C ILE A 6 -10.65 18.65 10.47
N ALA A 7 -10.42 17.34 10.48
CA ALA A 7 -9.85 16.65 11.64
C ALA A 7 -8.45 17.20 12.01
N VAL A 8 -7.60 17.42 11.01
CA VAL A 8 -6.25 17.96 11.22
C VAL A 8 -6.28 19.39 11.74
N GLU A 9 -7.19 20.24 11.26
CA GLU A 9 -7.24 21.66 11.63
C GLU A 9 -8.03 21.94 12.92
N TYR A 10 -9.04 21.13 13.24
CA TYR A 10 -9.97 21.44 14.34
C TYR A 10 -10.02 20.38 15.46
N LEU A 11 -9.72 19.11 15.18
CA LEU A 11 -9.63 18.07 16.20
C LEU A 11 -8.21 17.97 16.76
N ALA A 12 -7.21 17.83 15.90
CA ALA A 12 -5.84 17.58 16.30
C ALA A 12 -5.24 18.65 17.25
N PRO A 13 -5.52 19.96 17.09
CA PRO A 13 -4.98 20.97 18.01
C PRO A 13 -5.50 20.87 19.45
N LYS A 14 -6.63 20.20 19.66
CA LYS A 14 -7.18 19.95 21.00
C LYS A 14 -6.40 18.87 21.76
N ILE A 15 -5.50 18.16 21.07
CA ILE A 15 -4.68 17.08 21.61
C ILE A 15 -3.27 17.65 21.81
N SER A 16 -2.90 17.94 23.05
CA SER A 16 -1.62 18.57 23.38
C SER A 16 -0.42 17.64 23.19
N ASN A 17 -0.60 16.33 23.43
CA ASN A 17 0.45 15.32 23.30
C ASN A 17 0.01 14.22 22.33
N PRO A 18 0.70 14.02 21.19
CA PRO A 18 0.34 13.00 20.20
C PRO A 18 0.34 11.58 20.76
N ALA A 19 1.17 11.29 21.76
CA ALA A 19 1.17 9.99 22.42
C ALA A 19 -0.14 9.68 23.15
N MET A 20 -0.88 10.71 23.60
CA MET A 20 -2.18 10.51 24.25
C MET A 20 -3.21 9.91 23.32
N ILE A 21 -3.06 10.07 22.00
CA ILE A 21 -3.93 9.43 21.02
C ILE A 21 -3.93 7.90 21.18
N PHE A 22 -2.80 7.30 21.54
CA PHE A 22 -2.68 5.85 21.70
C PHE A 22 -2.82 5.36 23.15
N LYS A 23 -2.79 6.28 24.12
CA LYS A 23 -2.89 5.98 25.56
C LYS A 23 -4.31 6.20 26.09
N ASP A 24 -5.07 7.10 25.48
CA ASP A 24 -6.47 7.35 25.80
C ASP A 24 -7.35 6.85 24.64
N ILE A 25 -8.10 5.78 24.91
CA ILE A 25 -8.98 5.16 23.93
C ILE A 25 -10.08 6.10 23.44
N ASN A 26 -10.51 7.08 24.25
CA ASN A 26 -11.54 8.03 23.84
C ASN A 26 -10.98 9.02 22.82
N ILE A 27 -9.73 9.45 22.99
CA ILE A 27 -9.05 10.29 22.00
C ILE A 27 -8.88 9.50 20.70
N PHE A 28 -8.42 8.25 20.76
CA PHE A 28 -8.31 7.39 19.58
C PHE A 28 -9.65 7.27 18.84
N LYS A 29 -10.71 6.90 19.57
CA LYS A 29 -12.06 6.71 19.01
C LYS A 29 -12.65 8.00 18.45
N SER A 30 -12.30 9.17 18.99
CA SER A 30 -12.76 10.46 18.45
C SER A 30 -12.26 10.76 17.04
N ILE A 31 -11.19 10.08 16.58
CA ILE A 31 -10.61 10.25 15.25
C ILE A 31 -11.32 9.36 14.22
N LEU A 32 -11.86 8.21 14.63
CA LEU A 32 -12.40 7.19 13.73
C LEU A 32 -13.57 7.67 12.84
N PRO A 33 -14.53 8.49 13.32
CA PRO A 33 -15.58 9.05 12.46
C PRO A 33 -15.01 9.85 11.29
N TRP A 34 -13.96 10.66 11.55
CA TRP A 34 -13.28 11.43 10.51
C TRP A 34 -12.54 10.53 9.52
N ALA A 35 -12.00 9.41 10.00
CA ALA A 35 -11.35 8.43 9.14
C ALA A 35 -12.35 7.77 8.18
N LYS A 36 -13.53 7.42 8.69
CA LYS A 36 -14.63 6.87 7.89
C LYS A 36 -15.10 7.85 6.81
N ASP A 37 -15.37 9.11 7.17
CA ASP A 37 -15.83 10.12 6.20
C ASP A 37 -14.74 10.44 5.18
N SER A 38 -13.47 10.49 5.62
CA SER A 38 -12.32 10.64 4.72
C SER A 38 -12.18 9.45 3.76
N ALA A 39 -12.56 8.24 4.16
CA ALA A 39 -12.53 7.07 3.29
C ALA A 39 -13.58 7.17 2.18
N LYS A 40 -14.80 7.63 2.50
CA LYS A 40 -15.85 7.88 1.48
C LYS A 40 -15.37 8.89 0.45
N GLU A 41 -14.88 10.04 0.91
CA GLU A 41 -14.31 11.07 0.04
C GLU A 41 -13.13 10.54 -0.79
N PHE A 42 -12.25 9.73 -0.18
CA PHE A 42 -11.11 9.15 -0.89
C PHE A 42 -11.57 8.21 -2.02
N PHE A 43 -12.48 7.27 -1.74
CA PHE A 43 -12.96 6.30 -2.72
C PHE A 43 -13.76 6.95 -3.84
N GLU A 44 -14.54 8.01 -3.56
CA GLU A 44 -15.24 8.81 -4.59
C GLU A 44 -14.29 9.44 -5.61
N THR A 45 -13.04 9.74 -5.22
CA THR A 45 -12.03 10.30 -6.13
C THR A 45 -11.25 9.24 -6.91
N GLN A 46 -11.40 7.96 -6.56
CA GLN A 46 -10.64 6.85 -7.13
C GLN A 46 -11.57 5.97 -7.95
N THR A 47 -11.60 6.16 -9.28
CA THR A 47 -12.51 5.44 -10.19
C THR A 47 -12.55 3.92 -9.94
N SER A 48 -11.39 3.24 -9.97
CA SER A 48 -11.26 1.80 -9.64
C SER A 48 -11.71 1.38 -8.24
N LYS A 49 -11.95 2.31 -7.32
CA LYS A 49 -12.34 2.05 -5.92
C LYS A 49 -13.66 2.70 -5.55
N MET A 50 -14.32 3.40 -6.47
CA MET A 50 -15.55 4.15 -6.20
C MET A 50 -16.68 3.23 -5.69
N PHE A 51 -16.71 1.97 -6.16
CA PHE A 51 -17.66 0.97 -5.65
C PHE A 51 -17.52 0.73 -4.14
N LEU A 52 -16.31 0.89 -3.58
CA LEU A 52 -16.03 0.70 -2.15
C LEU A 52 -16.73 1.72 -1.26
N THR A 53 -17.08 2.91 -1.78
CA THR A 53 -17.82 3.95 -1.03
C THR A 53 -19.10 3.40 -0.42
N SER A 54 -19.80 2.52 -1.15
CA SER A 54 -21.07 1.91 -0.70
C SER A 54 -20.91 0.92 0.47
N TYR A 55 -19.71 0.39 0.69
CA TYR A 55 -19.41 -0.61 1.74
C TYR A 55 -18.77 0.01 2.98
N VAL A 56 -18.49 1.32 2.98
CA VAL A 56 -17.76 1.99 4.06
C VAL A 56 -18.44 1.81 5.41
N ASP A 57 -19.76 2.04 5.49
CA ASP A 57 -20.49 1.96 6.76
C ASP A 57 -20.62 0.52 7.28
N ASP A 58 -20.64 -0.48 6.40
CA ASP A 58 -20.74 -1.91 6.79
C ASP A 58 -19.42 -2.48 7.32
N VAL A 59 -18.29 -2.05 6.73
CA VAL A 59 -16.94 -2.53 7.13
C VAL A 59 -16.35 -1.69 8.26
N ALA A 60 -16.78 -0.43 8.42
CA ALA A 60 -16.22 0.49 9.40
C ALA A 60 -16.12 -0.08 10.84
N PRO A 61 -17.14 -0.76 11.40
CA PRO A 61 -17.05 -1.32 12.75
C PRO A 61 -15.87 -2.28 12.94
N ILE A 62 -15.50 -3.02 11.89
CA ILE A 62 -14.40 -3.99 11.93
C ILE A 62 -13.05 -3.30 11.87
N VAL A 63 -12.91 -2.29 10.99
CA VAL A 63 -11.68 -1.49 10.91
C VAL A 63 -11.46 -0.74 12.22
N ASP A 64 -12.53 -0.17 12.79
CA ASP A 64 -12.51 0.52 14.08
C ASP A 64 -12.07 -0.41 15.21
N GLU A 65 -12.69 -1.59 15.32
CA GLU A 65 -12.33 -2.61 16.31
C GLU A 65 -10.88 -3.05 16.16
N TYR A 66 -10.46 -3.35 14.92
CA TYR A 66 -9.11 -3.76 14.58
C TYR A 66 -8.05 -2.73 15.00
N LEU A 67 -8.25 -1.46 14.63
CA LEU A 67 -7.30 -0.40 14.95
C LEU A 67 -7.30 -0.08 16.44
N THR A 68 -8.47 -0.05 17.08
CA THR A 68 -8.60 0.20 18.52
C THR A 68 -7.85 -0.87 19.33
N ASN A 69 -8.04 -2.15 19.00
CA ASN A 69 -7.37 -3.27 19.68
C ASN A 69 -5.84 -3.28 19.49
N ARG A 70 -5.34 -2.56 18.48
CA ARG A 70 -3.91 -2.49 18.14
C ARG A 70 -3.28 -1.15 18.48
N ALA A 71 -4.02 -0.16 18.99
CA ALA A 71 -3.53 1.19 19.24
C ALA A 71 -2.24 1.20 20.09
N THR A 72 -2.24 0.53 21.24
CA THR A 72 -1.07 0.44 22.13
C THR A 72 0.10 -0.28 21.46
N LYS A 73 -0.16 -1.41 20.77
CA LYS A 73 0.87 -2.17 20.03
C LYS A 73 1.49 -1.34 18.89
N MET A 74 0.69 -0.54 18.19
CA MET A 74 1.17 0.37 17.13
C MET A 74 2.11 1.41 17.71
N TYR A 75 1.75 2.02 18.85
CA TYR A 75 2.59 2.98 19.55
C TYR A 75 3.91 2.36 20.04
N GLU A 76 3.84 1.22 20.73
CA GLU A 76 5.04 0.52 21.20
C GLU A 76 5.97 0.15 20.04
N LYS A 77 5.42 -0.36 18.93
CA LYS A 77 6.19 -0.67 17.72
C LYS A 77 6.81 0.58 17.13
N ALA A 78 6.12 1.71 17.12
CA ALA A 78 6.68 2.98 16.66
C ALA A 78 7.89 3.41 17.49
N ILE A 79 7.82 3.34 18.82
CA ILE A 79 8.95 3.68 19.68
C ILE A 79 10.13 2.72 19.46
N LYS A 80 9.86 1.41 19.40
CA LYS A 80 10.90 0.38 19.24
C LYS A 80 11.58 0.43 17.87
N SER A 81 10.79 0.57 16.81
CA SER A 81 11.27 0.43 15.42
C SER A 81 11.52 1.77 14.72
N GLN A 82 11.22 2.89 15.38
CA GLN A 82 11.35 4.25 14.82
C GLN A 82 10.73 4.42 13.42
N ASN A 83 9.60 3.77 13.16
CA ASN A 83 8.94 3.77 11.84
C ASN A 83 8.24 5.10 11.51
N LYS A 84 7.49 5.17 10.39
CA LYS A 84 6.76 6.37 9.97
C LYS A 84 5.79 6.93 11.03
N LEU A 85 5.22 6.12 11.91
CA LEU A 85 4.41 6.64 13.02
C LEU A 85 5.29 7.38 14.03
N PHE A 86 6.51 6.90 14.31
CA PHE A 86 7.44 7.57 15.22
C PHE A 86 7.75 9.00 14.79
N SER A 87 8.03 9.22 13.50
CA SER A 87 8.27 10.57 12.99
C SER A 87 7.01 11.44 13.03
N ASN A 88 5.82 10.87 12.94
CA ASN A 88 4.56 11.60 13.03
C ASN A 88 4.15 11.97 14.47
N LEU A 89 4.64 11.24 15.48
CA LEU A 89 4.41 11.54 16.91
C LEU A 89 4.99 12.88 17.37
N CYS A 90 5.72 13.61 16.51
CA CYS A 90 6.14 14.98 16.77
C CYS A 90 4.98 16.00 16.72
N SER A 91 3.82 15.64 16.16
CA SER A 91 2.68 16.54 16.00
C SER A 91 1.36 15.79 16.02
N SER A 92 0.37 16.35 16.71
CA SER A 92 -0.97 15.77 16.79
C SER A 92 -1.63 15.78 15.42
N GLN A 93 -1.40 16.83 14.63
CA GLN A 93 -1.86 16.96 13.24
C GLN A 93 -1.32 15.81 12.37
N LYS A 94 0.00 15.58 12.39
CA LYS A 94 0.63 14.49 11.63
C LYS A 94 0.15 13.12 12.10
N THR A 95 -0.04 12.94 13.40
CA THR A 95 -0.50 11.67 13.98
C THR A 95 -1.96 11.38 13.63
N VAL A 96 -2.85 12.38 13.72
CA VAL A 96 -4.26 12.27 13.31
C VAL A 96 -4.36 11.96 11.81
N ALA A 97 -3.62 12.68 10.96
CA ALA A 97 -3.57 12.40 9.53
C ALA A 97 -3.10 10.96 9.24
N TRP A 98 -2.08 10.49 9.97
CA TRP A 98 -1.57 9.13 9.83
C TRP A 98 -2.59 8.06 10.25
N ILE A 99 -3.37 8.30 11.30
CA ILE A 99 -4.43 7.36 11.74
C ILE A 99 -5.52 7.25 10.68
N ILE A 100 -5.94 8.38 10.10
CA ILE A 100 -6.91 8.40 8.99
C ILE A 100 -6.37 7.60 7.80
N ASP A 101 -5.12 7.83 7.40
CA ASP A 101 -4.49 7.05 6.32
C ASP A 101 -4.38 5.56 6.67
N ARG A 102 -4.08 5.24 7.93
CA ARG A 102 -3.99 3.85 8.39
C ARG A 102 -5.35 3.15 8.34
N TRP A 103 -6.43 3.85 8.65
CA TRP A 103 -7.80 3.37 8.55
C TRP A 103 -8.16 3.03 7.11
N ILE A 104 -7.95 3.96 6.18
CA ILE A 104 -8.24 3.76 4.74
C ILE A 104 -7.46 2.56 4.20
N ASN A 105 -6.16 2.45 4.52
CA ASN A 105 -5.35 1.32 4.10
C ASN A 105 -5.81 -0.01 4.71
N THR A 106 -6.28 0.00 5.97
CA THR A 106 -6.81 -1.21 6.61
C THR A 106 -8.11 -1.65 5.94
N PHE A 107 -8.98 -0.70 5.59
CA PHE A 107 -10.18 -0.97 4.81
C PHE A 107 -9.81 -1.61 3.46
N ILE A 108 -8.92 -1.00 2.69
CA ILE A 108 -8.51 -1.53 1.37
C ILE A 108 -7.93 -2.94 1.50
N ASN A 109 -7.07 -3.19 2.49
CA ASN A 109 -6.50 -4.52 2.69
C ASN A 109 -7.58 -5.55 3.02
N LEU A 110 -8.57 -5.19 3.84
CA LEU A 110 -9.70 -6.07 4.15
C LEU A 110 -10.54 -6.39 2.91
N THR A 111 -10.75 -5.43 2.02
CA THR A 111 -11.64 -5.59 0.86
C THR A 111 -10.93 -6.16 -0.37
N SER A 112 -9.60 -6.06 -0.45
CA SER A 112 -8.84 -6.40 -1.66
C SER A 112 -7.75 -7.45 -1.47
N ASN A 113 -7.35 -7.77 -0.23
CA ASN A 113 -6.31 -8.78 0.04
C ASN A 113 -6.92 -10.00 0.77
N PRO A 114 -7.11 -11.15 0.09
CA PRO A 114 -7.65 -12.35 0.70
C PRO A 114 -6.87 -12.83 1.93
N ALA A 115 -5.54 -12.80 1.87
CA ALA A 115 -4.69 -13.20 3.00
C ALA A 115 -4.86 -12.28 4.20
N TYR A 116 -5.23 -11.01 4.00
CA TYR A 116 -5.46 -10.08 5.11
C TYR A 116 -6.79 -10.35 5.85
N LYS A 117 -7.78 -10.88 5.13
CA LYS A 117 -9.08 -11.30 5.69
C LYS A 117 -8.88 -12.41 6.73
N ASP A 118 -7.92 -13.32 6.52
CA ASP A 118 -7.64 -14.43 7.43
C ASP A 118 -7.15 -13.99 8.82
N TYR A 119 -6.60 -12.78 8.93
CA TYR A 119 -6.06 -12.24 10.19
C TYR A 119 -7.05 -11.37 10.97
N ILE A 120 -8.25 -11.14 10.44
CA ILE A 120 -9.27 -10.26 11.02
C ILE A 120 -10.60 -11.00 11.02
N ASP A 121 -11.29 -11.02 12.17
CA ASP A 121 -12.64 -11.58 12.22
C ASP A 121 -13.62 -10.72 11.40
N ILE A 122 -13.91 -11.17 10.19
CA ILE A 122 -14.84 -10.54 9.26
C ILE A 122 -16.27 -11.10 9.37
N SER A 123 -16.56 -11.97 10.34
CA SER A 123 -17.90 -12.56 10.54
C SER A 123 -19.00 -11.52 10.81
N LYS A 124 -18.60 -10.31 11.24
CA LYS A 124 -19.51 -9.20 11.53
C LYS A 124 -19.87 -8.35 10.31
N ILE A 125 -19.24 -8.58 9.14
CA ILE A 125 -19.61 -7.88 7.90
C ILE A 125 -20.99 -8.38 7.48
N LYS A 126 -21.96 -7.48 7.40
CA LYS A 126 -23.36 -7.81 7.03
C LYS A 126 -23.57 -8.02 5.52
N ILE A 127 -22.47 -8.12 4.78
CA ILE A 127 -22.42 -8.19 3.32
C ILE A 127 -21.50 -9.35 2.96
N ALA A 128 -21.96 -10.23 2.08
CA ALA A 128 -21.06 -11.17 1.43
C ALA A 128 -20.18 -10.38 0.47
N PHE A 129 -18.89 -10.21 0.81
CA PHE A 129 -17.89 -9.87 -0.19
C PHE A 129 -17.82 -11.05 -1.15
N ASN A 130 -18.64 -11.03 -2.21
CA ASN A 130 -18.55 -12.05 -3.24
C ASN A 130 -17.14 -11.90 -3.84
N ASP A 131 -16.29 -12.91 -3.70
CA ASP A 131 -15.00 -12.94 -4.40
C ASP A 131 -15.20 -12.88 -5.94
N GLU A 132 -16.44 -13.11 -6.40
CA GLU A 132 -16.90 -12.94 -7.79
C GLU A 132 -17.25 -11.49 -8.21
N ILE A 133 -17.43 -10.52 -7.30
CA ILE A 133 -17.64 -9.11 -7.71
C ILE A 133 -16.40 -8.59 -8.46
N SER A 134 -15.23 -9.21 -8.23
CA SER A 134 -14.00 -8.93 -8.96
C SER A 134 -14.04 -9.34 -10.44
N THR A 135 -14.96 -10.20 -10.89
CA THR A 135 -14.99 -10.69 -12.28
C THR A 135 -16.13 -10.11 -13.12
N THR A 136 -17.18 -9.58 -12.51
CA THR A 136 -18.35 -9.10 -13.27
C THR A 136 -18.38 -7.59 -13.52
N HIS A 137 -17.82 -6.77 -12.61
CA HIS A 137 -17.64 -5.33 -12.84
C HIS A 137 -16.27 -4.96 -13.45
N SER A 138 -15.30 -5.87 -13.35
CA SER A 138 -13.97 -5.76 -13.95
C SER A 138 -14.01 -5.50 -15.47
N ASN A 139 -14.90 -6.15 -16.21
CA ASN A 139 -14.77 -6.17 -17.67
C ASN A 139 -15.08 -4.87 -18.42
N ILE A 140 -15.79 -3.88 -17.84
CA ILE A 140 -16.06 -2.63 -18.58
C ILE A 140 -15.18 -1.50 -18.06
N GLU A 141 -15.01 -1.44 -16.74
CA GLU A 141 -14.26 -0.37 -16.09
C GLU A 141 -12.75 -0.61 -16.17
N ASP A 142 -12.29 -1.87 -16.08
CA ASP A 142 -10.87 -2.21 -16.34
C ASP A 142 -10.54 -2.01 -17.82
N ILE A 143 -11.46 -2.29 -18.74
CA ILE A 143 -11.26 -1.98 -20.17
C ILE A 143 -11.13 -0.45 -20.36
N LEU A 144 -11.99 0.35 -19.73
CA LEU A 144 -11.93 1.81 -19.83
C LEU A 144 -10.70 2.43 -19.15
N GLU A 145 -10.25 1.90 -18.01
CA GLU A 145 -9.01 2.33 -17.35
C GLU A 145 -7.77 1.87 -18.14
N PHE A 146 -7.77 0.65 -18.67
CA PHE A 146 -6.72 0.14 -19.53
C PHE A 146 -6.60 0.93 -20.83
N GLU A 147 -7.73 1.26 -21.48
CA GLU A 147 -7.76 2.14 -22.65
C GLU A 147 -7.22 3.55 -22.34
N LYS A 148 -7.41 4.06 -21.11
CA LYS A 148 -6.82 5.34 -20.69
C LYS A 148 -5.31 5.21 -20.48
N LEU A 149 -4.84 4.11 -19.91
CA LEU A 149 -3.41 3.84 -19.73
C LEU A 149 -2.70 3.61 -21.08
N GLN A 150 -3.35 2.96 -22.04
CA GLN A 150 -2.84 2.84 -23.42
C GLN A 150 -2.74 4.18 -24.16
N LYS A 151 -3.51 5.21 -23.74
CA LYS A 151 -3.42 6.57 -24.28
C LYS A 151 -2.27 7.40 -23.69
N LEU A 152 -1.56 6.89 -22.68
CA LEU A 152 -0.38 7.57 -22.14
C LEU A 152 0.78 7.52 -23.13
N PRO A 153 1.65 8.55 -23.15
CA PRO A 153 2.87 8.51 -23.94
C PRO A 153 3.71 7.27 -23.58
N LYS A 154 4.23 6.59 -24.59
CA LYS A 154 5.02 5.35 -24.46
C LYS A 154 6.16 5.50 -23.46
N GLU A 155 6.78 6.68 -23.41
CA GLU A 155 7.87 7.01 -22.48
C GLU A 155 7.44 6.98 -21.02
N GLN A 156 6.20 7.41 -20.72
CA GLN A 156 5.66 7.38 -19.36
C GLN A 156 5.36 5.96 -18.90
N ILE A 157 4.82 5.13 -19.81
CA ILE A 157 4.55 3.71 -19.57
C ILE A 157 5.86 2.97 -19.28
N ILE A 158 6.89 3.17 -20.10
CA ILE A 158 8.23 2.59 -19.89
C ILE A 158 8.80 2.99 -18.52
N LYS A 159 8.67 4.27 -18.13
CA LYS A 159 9.17 4.76 -16.84
C LYS A 159 8.43 4.11 -15.66
N ALA A 160 7.12 3.96 -15.77
CA ALA A 160 6.31 3.30 -14.74
C ALA A 160 6.66 1.82 -14.62
N LEU A 161 6.80 1.09 -15.73
CA LEU A 161 7.20 -0.33 -15.72
C LEU A 161 8.58 -0.55 -15.09
N LYS A 162 9.53 0.37 -15.32
CA LYS A 162 10.84 0.33 -14.63
C LYS A 162 10.73 0.51 -13.13
N LEU A 163 9.91 1.47 -12.67
CA LEU A 163 9.68 1.70 -11.25
C LEU A 163 9.02 0.49 -10.59
N ILE A 164 8.02 -0.12 -11.25
CA ILE A 164 7.35 -1.33 -10.76
C ILE A 164 8.34 -2.49 -10.63
N TRP A 165 9.20 -2.69 -11.61
CA TRP A 165 10.25 -3.71 -11.55
C TRP A 165 11.25 -3.44 -10.42
N GLU A 166 11.70 -2.19 -10.27
CA GLU A 166 12.60 -1.81 -9.18
C GLU A 166 11.94 -2.02 -7.81
N ASP A 167 10.69 -1.59 -7.61
CA ASP A 167 9.99 -1.68 -6.32
C ASP A 167 9.59 -3.12 -5.97
N GLY A 168 9.12 -3.93 -6.93
CA GLY A 168 8.66 -5.29 -6.68
C GLY A 168 9.78 -6.33 -6.57
N TYR A 169 10.90 -6.10 -7.26
CA TYR A 169 12.07 -7.00 -7.20
C TYR A 169 12.69 -7.04 -5.80
N PHE A 170 12.69 -5.94 -5.05
CA PHE A 170 13.22 -5.91 -3.68
C PHE A 170 12.29 -6.55 -2.64
N ASP A 171 11.02 -6.82 -2.97
CA ASP A 171 10.02 -7.38 -2.06
C ASP A 171 9.60 -8.82 -2.43
N ASN A 172 10.28 -9.47 -3.39
CA ASN A 172 9.95 -10.80 -3.93
C ASN A 172 8.47 -10.97 -4.32
N SER A 173 7.80 -9.86 -4.67
CA SER A 173 6.36 -9.81 -4.94
C SER A 173 6.02 -9.77 -6.42
N LEU A 174 7.04 -9.64 -7.28
CA LEU A 174 6.94 -9.64 -8.73
C LEU A 174 8.10 -10.44 -9.34
N ASP A 175 7.79 -11.33 -10.27
CA ASP A 175 8.77 -12.09 -11.03
C ASP A 175 8.86 -11.67 -12.52
N LYS A 176 9.73 -12.35 -13.28
CA LYS A 176 9.95 -12.04 -14.70
C LYS A 176 8.68 -12.28 -15.54
N GLU A 177 7.86 -13.27 -15.19
CA GLU A 177 6.63 -13.59 -15.92
C GLU A 177 5.58 -12.49 -15.70
N ASP A 178 5.47 -11.99 -14.47
CA ASP A 178 4.57 -10.88 -14.11
C ASP A 178 4.89 -9.61 -14.92
N ILE A 179 6.16 -9.22 -14.99
CA ILE A 179 6.57 -8.01 -15.73
C ILE A 179 6.46 -8.20 -17.25
N GLU A 180 6.67 -9.43 -17.75
CA GLU A 180 6.44 -9.77 -19.16
C GLU A 180 4.97 -9.63 -19.55
N GLU A 181 4.06 -10.08 -18.69
CA GLU A 181 2.62 -9.93 -18.90
C GLU A 181 2.21 -8.45 -18.91
N LEU A 182 2.77 -7.64 -18.00
CA LEU A 182 2.55 -6.19 -17.95
C LEU A 182 3.10 -5.48 -19.20
N CYS A 183 4.26 -5.86 -19.72
CA CYS A 183 4.78 -5.30 -20.97
C CYS A 183 3.85 -5.61 -22.15
N LYS A 184 3.40 -6.87 -22.29
CA LYS A 184 2.50 -7.30 -23.38
C LYS A 184 1.18 -6.55 -23.38
N LYS A 185 0.66 -6.21 -22.20
CA LYS A 185 -0.54 -5.38 -22.03
C LYS A 185 -0.44 -3.99 -22.68
N PHE A 186 0.77 -3.46 -22.88
CA PHE A 186 1.01 -2.17 -23.53
C PHE A 186 1.64 -2.28 -24.93
N ASP A 187 1.56 -3.46 -25.57
CA ASP A 187 2.23 -3.75 -26.85
C ASP A 187 3.75 -3.48 -26.79
N LEU A 188 4.37 -3.74 -25.63
CA LEU A 188 5.81 -3.60 -25.39
C LEU A 188 6.44 -4.97 -25.15
N SER A 189 7.70 -5.12 -25.57
CA SER A 189 8.57 -6.20 -25.10
C SER A 189 9.41 -5.76 -23.89
N ILE A 190 9.92 -6.73 -23.13
CA ILE A 190 10.91 -6.49 -22.07
C ILE A 190 12.10 -5.69 -22.62
N LYS A 191 12.55 -6.01 -23.82
CA LYS A 191 13.61 -5.29 -24.52
C LYS A 191 13.27 -3.83 -24.81
N ASP A 192 12.02 -3.52 -25.16
CA ASP A 192 11.57 -2.14 -25.40
C ASP A 192 11.61 -1.30 -24.12
N VAL A 193 11.36 -1.94 -22.97
CA VAL A 193 11.33 -1.28 -21.67
C VAL A 193 12.74 -1.18 -21.08
N PHE A 194 13.46 -2.30 -20.98
CA PHE A 194 14.71 -2.43 -20.23
C PHE A 194 15.97 -2.45 -21.10
N GLY A 195 15.84 -2.55 -22.42
CA GLY A 195 16.96 -2.61 -23.37
C GLY A 195 17.67 -3.96 -23.43
N THR A 196 17.22 -4.95 -22.65
CA THR A 196 17.78 -6.30 -22.53
C THR A 196 16.66 -7.29 -22.23
N ASP A 197 16.80 -8.56 -22.66
CA ASP A 197 15.88 -9.66 -22.34
C ASP A 197 16.21 -10.34 -21.00
N ASP A 198 17.40 -10.04 -20.47
CA ASP A 198 17.91 -10.54 -19.19
C ASP A 198 17.70 -9.50 -18.09
N LEU A 199 16.60 -9.66 -17.34
CA LEU A 199 16.30 -8.85 -16.16
C LEU A 199 17.00 -9.34 -14.90
N VAL A 200 17.72 -10.47 -14.99
CA VAL A 200 18.51 -11.02 -13.89
C VAL A 200 19.80 -10.20 -13.76
N LYS A 201 19.90 -9.38 -12.72
CA LYS A 201 21.19 -8.80 -12.34
C LYS A 201 22.01 -9.87 -11.65
N LEU A 202 22.95 -10.47 -12.37
CA LEU A 202 23.90 -11.42 -11.78
C LEU A 202 24.62 -10.73 -10.61
N ASN A 203 24.47 -11.25 -9.40
CA ASN A 203 25.23 -10.81 -8.23
C ASN A 203 26.69 -11.23 -8.43
N LEU A 204 27.47 -10.34 -9.03
CA LEU A 204 28.88 -10.55 -9.35
C LEU A 204 29.76 -9.68 -8.45
N LYS A 205 30.78 -10.29 -7.87
CA LYS A 205 31.86 -9.58 -7.17
C LYS A 205 33.14 -9.69 -7.99
N LYS A 206 33.95 -8.63 -7.97
CA LYS A 206 35.32 -8.65 -8.50
C LYS A 206 36.24 -9.29 -7.46
N GLU A 207 36.91 -10.37 -7.83
CA GLU A 207 37.87 -11.09 -6.98
C GLU A 207 39.23 -11.17 -7.69
N GLN A 208 40.31 -11.14 -6.90
CA GLN A 208 41.66 -11.20 -7.43
C GLN A 208 42.12 -12.65 -7.54
N THR A 209 42.59 -13.06 -8.71
CA THR A 209 43.14 -14.39 -8.96
C THR A 209 44.52 -14.51 -8.33
N GLN A 210 44.99 -15.75 -8.13
CA GLN A 210 46.35 -16.02 -7.64
C GLN A 210 47.45 -15.49 -8.57
N SER A 211 47.12 -15.24 -9.85
CA SER A 211 48.02 -14.59 -10.82
C SER A 211 48.06 -13.06 -10.71
N GLY A 212 47.32 -12.46 -9.77
CA GLY A 212 47.27 -11.01 -9.55
C GLY A 212 46.28 -10.25 -10.44
N HIS A 213 45.67 -10.93 -11.43
CA HIS A 213 44.61 -10.39 -12.28
C HIS A 213 43.25 -10.42 -11.57
N SER A 214 42.22 -9.78 -12.14
CA SER A 214 40.88 -9.79 -11.56
C SER A 214 39.92 -10.63 -12.39
N GLN A 215 39.02 -11.37 -11.73
CA GLN A 215 37.92 -12.11 -12.32
C GLN A 215 36.58 -11.72 -11.66
N LEU A 216 35.48 -11.99 -12.36
CA LEU A 216 34.12 -11.85 -11.81
C LEU A 216 33.67 -13.22 -11.28
N VAL A 217 33.15 -13.26 -10.06
CA VAL A 217 32.63 -14.46 -9.40
C VAL A 217 31.18 -14.26 -8.97
N PHE A 218 30.38 -15.33 -9.05
CA PHE A 218 29.01 -15.34 -8.55
C PHE A 218 28.98 -15.33 -7.03
N VAL A 219 28.16 -14.47 -6.44
CA VAL A 219 27.92 -14.43 -4.99
C VAL A 219 26.57 -15.10 -4.71
N PHE A 220 26.61 -16.25 -4.03
CA PHE A 220 25.42 -16.94 -3.54
C PHE A 220 25.05 -16.42 -2.15
N GLU A 221 23.76 -16.27 -1.85
CA GLU A 221 23.23 -15.60 -0.64
C GLU A 221 23.63 -16.24 0.70
N SER A 222 24.27 -17.42 0.70
CA SER A 222 24.77 -18.09 1.91
C SER A 222 26.11 -17.55 2.44
N GLU A 223 26.74 -16.59 1.77
CA GLU A 223 28.05 -16.03 2.16
C GLU A 223 27.99 -14.59 2.71
N VAL A 224 26.80 -14.12 3.08
CA VAL A 224 26.64 -12.83 3.78
C VAL A 224 26.86 -13.07 5.28
N ALA A 225 28.08 -12.86 5.75
CA ALA A 225 28.42 -12.68 7.16
C ALA A 225 28.43 -11.19 7.53
#